data_AF-A0A1F3N981-F1
#
_entry.id   AF-A0A1F3N981-F1
#
_cell.length_a   1.000
_cell.length_b   1.000
_cell.length_c   1.000
_cell.angle_alpha   90.00
_cell.angle_beta   90.00
_cell.angle_gamma   90.00
#
_symmetry.space_group_name_H-M   'P 1'
#
loop_
_entity.id
_entity.type
_entity.pdbx_description
1 polymer ?
#
loop_
_entity_poly.entity_id
_entity_poly.type
_entity_poly.pdbx_seq_one_letter_code
_entity_poly.pdbx_strand_id
1 'polypeptide(L)'
;MNSEEEEDDPLEPEKFPIFQKGREVFDMVIKITDLIPEDNEYLMQVKNWMLDDAAQLTVKVAGAEAAVLFIQNHYNNQPLRYS
;
A
#
# COMPACT_ATOMS: atom_id res chain seq x y z
N MET A 1 -26.75 -8.20 -29.27
CA MET A 1 -25.32 -8.24 -28.94
C MET A 1 -25.13 -7.23 -27.83
N ASN A 2 -25.17 -7.68 -26.57
CA ASN A 2 -24.91 -6.83 -25.42
C ASN A 2 -23.47 -7.12 -25.01
N SER A 3 -22.55 -6.25 -25.42
CA SER A 3 -21.19 -6.23 -24.91
C SER A 3 -21.25 -5.62 -23.52
N GLU A 4 -21.52 -6.46 -22.53
CA GLU A 4 -21.31 -6.14 -21.13
C GLU A 4 -19.80 -6.10 -20.95
N GLU A 5 -19.26 -4.88 -21.07
CA GLU A 5 -17.93 -4.52 -20.62
C GLU A 5 -17.82 -5.01 -19.17
N GLU A 6 -17.02 -6.05 -18.92
CA GLU A 6 -16.62 -6.45 -17.57
C GLU A 6 -15.94 -5.24 -16.95
N GLU A 7 -16.69 -4.50 -16.14
CA GLU A 7 -16.25 -3.33 -15.41
C GLU A 7 -15.16 -3.81 -14.44
N ASP A 8 -13.89 -3.53 -14.78
CA ASP A 8 -12.73 -3.70 -13.90
C ASP A 8 -13.10 -3.07 -12.55
N ASP A 9 -13.38 -3.89 -11.53
CA ASP A 9 -13.63 -3.42 -10.16
C ASP A 9 -12.38 -2.64 -9.73
N PRO A 10 -12.43 -1.29 -9.63
CA PRO A 10 -11.26 -0.53 -9.32
C PRO A 10 -10.88 -0.87 -7.88
N LEU A 11 -9.87 -1.72 -7.72
CA LEU A 11 -9.29 -2.12 -6.44
C LEU A 11 -9.21 -0.90 -5.52
N GLU A 12 -10.11 -0.80 -4.53
CA GLU A 12 -10.13 0.28 -3.55
C GLU A 12 -9.04 0.03 -2.50
N PRO A 13 -7.87 0.68 -2.58
CA PRO A 13 -6.73 0.30 -1.76
C PRO A 13 -6.99 0.51 -0.27
N GLU A 14 -7.86 1.45 0.07
CA GLU A 14 -8.25 1.81 1.43
C GLU A 14 -8.95 0.67 2.18
N LYS A 15 -9.59 -0.25 1.46
CA LYS A 15 -10.26 -1.41 2.06
C LYS A 15 -9.28 -2.50 2.46
N PHE A 16 -8.05 -2.48 1.95
CA PHE A 16 -7.11 -3.52 2.24
C PHE A 16 -6.48 -3.41 3.63
N PRO A 17 -6.46 -4.50 4.42
CA PRO A 17 -5.85 -4.50 5.75
C PRO A 17 -4.39 -4.04 5.73
N ILE A 18 -3.62 -4.38 4.70
CA ILE A 18 -2.21 -4.01 4.64
C ILE A 18 -2.00 -2.51 4.34
N PHE A 19 -2.86 -1.91 3.52
CA PHE A 19 -2.82 -0.48 3.21
C PHE A 19 -3.17 0.32 4.47
N GLN A 20 -4.22 -0.10 5.19
CA GLN A 20 -4.56 0.46 6.49
C GLN A 20 -3.39 0.37 7.46
N LYS A 21 -2.68 -0.77 7.47
CA LYS A 21 -1.49 -0.93 8.31
C LYS A 21 -0.34 -0.01 7.91
N GLY A 22 -0.13 0.21 6.61
CA GLY A 22 0.83 1.19 6.11
C GLY A 22 0.50 2.61 6.59
N ARG A 23 -0.79 3.00 6.55
CA ARG A 23 -1.23 4.30 7.10
C ARG A 23 -0.97 4.43 8.60
N GLU A 24 -1.23 3.39 9.39
CA GLU A 24 -0.92 3.42 10.83
C GLU A 24 0.57 3.63 11.10
N VAL A 25 1.45 3.02 10.30
CA VAL A 25 2.91 3.21 10.40
C VAL A 25 3.28 4.66 10.04
N PHE A 26 2.74 5.18 8.95
CA PHE A 26 2.99 6.56 8.54
C PHE A 26 2.53 7.58 9.59
N ASP A 27 1.32 7.41 10.13
CA ASP A 27 0.78 8.27 11.19
C ASP A 27 1.61 8.19 12.48
N MET A 28 2.15 7.01 12.79
CA MET A 28 3.06 6.84 13.93
C MET A 28 4.39 7.56 13.70
N VAL A 29 4.96 7.47 12.50
CA VAL A 29 6.20 8.16 12.15
C VAL A 29 6.02 9.68 12.23
N ILE A 30 4.89 10.22 11.74
CA ILE A 30 4.56 11.64 11.90
C ILE A 30 4.65 12.05 13.37
N LYS A 31 3.94 11.33 14.26
CA LYS A 31 3.95 11.62 15.70
C LYS A 31 5.35 11.57 16.32
N ILE A 32 6.23 10.68 15.86
CA ILE A 32 7.62 10.62 16.31
C ILE A 32 8.39 11.84 15.80
N THR A 33 8.25 12.18 14.52
CA THR A 33 8.95 13.30 13.90
C THR A 33 8.46 14.69 14.34
N ASP A 34 7.28 14.77 14.92
CA ASP A 34 6.77 16.00 15.54
C ASP A 34 7.49 16.34 16.85
N LEU A 35 8.21 15.37 17.44
CA LEU A 35 9.05 15.59 18.62
C LEU A 35 10.45 16.11 18.26
N ILE A 36 10.80 16.16 16.98
CA ILE A 36 12.11 16.60 16.50
C ILE A 36 12.15 18.14 16.50
N PRO A 37 13.15 18.77 17.16
CA PRO A 37 13.25 20.22 17.19
C PRO A 37 13.68 20.80 15.83
N GLU A 38 13.04 21.90 15.44
CA GLU A 38 13.21 22.51 14.10
C GLU A 38 14.52 23.28 13.93
N ASP A 39 15.20 23.65 15.02
CA ASP A 39 16.46 24.40 15.03
C ASP A 39 17.69 23.52 14.77
N ASN A 40 17.50 22.20 14.66
CA ASN A 40 18.56 21.25 14.38
C ASN A 40 18.46 20.74 12.95
N GLU A 41 19.24 21.34 12.05
CA GLU A 41 19.25 21.00 10.62
C GLU A 41 19.52 19.50 10.36
N TYR A 42 20.40 18.87 11.15
CA TYR A 42 20.70 17.44 11.02
C TYR A 42 19.49 16.58 11.39
N LEU A 43 18.82 16.89 12.51
CA LEU A 43 17.63 16.14 12.90
C LEU A 43 16.46 16.38 11.95
N MET A 44 16.34 17.57 11.38
CA MET A 44 15.36 17.88 10.34
C MET A 44 15.61 17.07 9.05
N GLN A 45 16.87 16.82 8.70
CA GLN A 45 17.20 15.93 7.59
C GLN A 45 16.78 14.48 7.88
N VAL A 46 17.06 13.99 9.09
CA VAL A 46 16.63 12.65 9.52
C VAL A 46 15.10 12.53 9.54
N LYS A 47 14.38 13.56 10.02
CA LYS A 47 12.91 13.65 9.94
C LYS A 47 12.41 13.43 8.51
N ASN A 48 13.01 14.10 7.53
CA ASN A 48 12.62 13.97 6.14
C ASN A 48 12.84 12.55 5.61
N TRP A 49 13.96 11.90 5.95
CA TRP A 49 14.20 10.49 5.57
C TRP A 49 13.17 9.54 6.18
N MET A 50 12.85 9.72 7.46
CA MET A 50 11.85 8.88 8.13
C MET A 50 10.46 8.99 7.47
N LEU A 51 10.05 10.21 7.12
CA LEU A 51 8.77 10.45 6.45
C LEU A 51 8.76 9.86 5.03
N ASP A 52 9.85 10.01 4.28
CA ASP A 52 9.98 9.45 2.93
C ASP A 52 9.94 7.91 2.96
N ASP A 53 10.70 7.29 3.86
CA ASP A 53 10.71 5.83 4.05
C ASP A 53 9.31 5.29 4.40
N ALA A 54 8.61 5.96 5.32
CA ALA A 54 7.27 5.56 5.75
C ALA A 54 6.21 5.72 4.64
N ALA A 55 6.31 6.78 3.84
CA ALA A 55 5.45 6.99 2.68
C ALA A 55 5.71 5.92 1.61
N GLN A 56 6.97 5.65 1.28
CA GLN A 56 7.35 4.64 0.29
C GLN A 56 7.00 3.22 0.72
N LEU A 57 7.13 2.90 2.01
CA LEU A 57 6.72 1.61 2.57
C LEU A 57 5.24 1.37 2.30
N THR A 58 4.39 2.37 2.57
CA THR A 58 2.94 2.28 2.37
C THR A 58 2.58 1.94 0.91
N VAL A 59 3.25 2.59 -0.05
CA VAL A 59 3.03 2.35 -1.49
C VAL A 59 3.50 0.96 -1.92
N LYS A 60 4.71 0.53 -1.52
CA LYS A 60 5.27 -0.78 -1.89
C LYS A 60 4.42 -1.94 -1.37
N VAL A 61 3.92 -1.78 -0.15
CA VAL A 61 3.14 -2.81 0.54
C VAL A 61 1.75 -2.96 -0.09
N ALA A 62 1.09 -1.85 -0.45
CA ALA A 62 -0.17 -1.88 -1.19
C ALA A 62 -0.03 -2.51 -2.60
N GLY A 63 1.04 -2.15 -3.32
CA GLY A 63 1.31 -2.74 -4.64
C GLY A 63 1.57 -4.25 -4.60
N ALA A 64 2.24 -4.75 -3.55
CA ALA A 64 2.51 -6.17 -3.39
C ALA A 64 1.22 -6.98 -3.15
N GLU A 65 0.26 -6.45 -2.40
CA GLU A 65 -1.01 -7.12 -2.13
C GLU A 65 -1.93 -7.14 -3.36
N ALA A 66 -2.00 -6.06 -4.13
CA ALA A 66 -2.71 -6.05 -5.41
C ALA A 66 -2.20 -7.16 -6.36
N ALA A 67 -0.87 -7.35 -6.41
CA ALA A 67 -0.28 -8.44 -7.18
C ALA A 67 -0.67 -9.82 -6.64
N VAL A 68 -0.67 -10.02 -5.31
CA VAL A 68 -1.11 -11.28 -4.68
C VAL A 68 -2.57 -11.58 -4.97
N LEU A 69 -3.47 -10.58 -4.89
CA LEU A 69 -4.89 -10.74 -5.19
C LEU A 69 -5.13 -11.08 -6.66
N PHE A 70 -4.45 -10.39 -7.58
CA PHE A 70 -4.50 -10.72 -9.01
C PHE A 70 -4.07 -12.16 -9.26
N ILE A 71 -2.94 -12.58 -8.68
CA ILE A 71 -2.43 -13.94 -8.78
C ILE A 71 -3.45 -14.94 -8.23
N GLN A 72 -3.98 -14.71 -7.04
CA GLN A 72 -4.94 -15.61 -6.38
C GLN A 72 -6.25 -15.74 -7.18
N ASN A 73 -6.80 -14.64 -7.68
CA ASN A 73 -7.99 -14.65 -8.53
C ASN A 73 -7.73 -15.38 -9.85
N HIS A 74 -6.55 -15.17 -10.44
CA HIS A 74 -6.16 -15.88 -11.65
C HIS A 74 -6.02 -17.39 -11.44
N TYR A 75 -5.47 -17.84 -10.31
CA TYR A 75 -5.38 -19.27 -9.98
C TYR A 75 -6.74 -19.91 -9.67
N ASN A 76 -7.61 -19.21 -8.94
CA ASN A 76 -8.93 -19.74 -8.54
C ASN A 76 -9.92 -19.85 -9.72
N ASN A 77 -9.70 -19.09 -10.80
CA ASN A 77 -10.52 -19.10 -12.01
C ASN A 77 -9.94 -19.97 -13.14
N GLN A 78 -8.88 -20.75 -12.90
CA GLN A 78 -8.41 -21.72 -13.88
C GLN A 78 -9.30 -22.96 -13.86
N PRO A 79 -9.87 -23.40 -15.00
CA PRO A 79 -10.65 -24.64 -15.03
C PRO A 79 -9.72 -25.80 -14.70
N LEU A 80 -10.11 -26.63 -13.73
CA LEU A 80 -9.42 -27.88 -13.40
C LEU A 80 -9.29 -28.70 -14.69
N ARG A 81 -8.08 -28.71 -15.29
CA ARG A 81 -7.77 -29.60 -16.41
C ARG A 81 -7.61 -31.00 -15.84
N TYR A 82 -8.70 -31.75 -15.84
CA TYR A 82 -8.66 -33.19 -15.63
C TYR A 82 -7.95 -33.84 -16.83
N SER A 83 -6.93 -34.64 -16.51
CA SER A 83 -6.12 -35.48 -17.40
C SER A 83 -6.90 -36.62 -18.04
#